data_AF-A0AAJ0APS5-F1
#
_entry.id   AF-A0AAJ0APS5-F1
#
_cell.length_a   1.000
_cell.length_b   1.000
_cell.length_c   1.000
_cell.angle_alpha   90.00
_cell.angle_beta   90.00
_cell.angle_gamma   90.00
#
_symmetry.space_group_name_H-M   'P 1'
#
loop_
_entity.id
_entity.type
_entity.pdbx_description
1 polymer ?
#
loop_
_entity_poly.entity_id
_entity_poly.type
_entity_poly.pdbx_seq_one_letter_code
_entity_poly.pdbx_strand_id
1 'polypeptide(L)'
;MASSPLFQALRVAYNDDLPDGYWGEKTSTLNFCEEDYVVSYYCAEVCNTLTNLLFLWLGFKGVYNCVSQGHPRIFLIAYLGYVIVGLGSTAFHTSLKYPMQLIDELSMIYTTCLMVFATFSFSKSSRFSVLLGSGLVMLAGFITSYYHITKDPAFHQACYAALTATVVLRSLYVMETQLRPVLSRRNKDKANLILNTMWIMVGTGLGVFLMGFLIWNIDNAFCSKIRQWRRQLGLPWGALLEGHAWWHLMTGVVTAYYYITWGIWLRRCLEGREDEYRLVWPRSLSSIPLVVKAKKAD
;
A
#
# COMPACT_ATOMS: atom_id res chain seq x y z
N MET A 1 14.55 31.18 4.19
CA MET A 1 14.73 29.84 4.81
C MET A 1 15.95 29.10 4.28
N ALA A 2 16.28 29.17 2.98
CA ALA A 2 17.48 28.55 2.39
C ALA A 2 18.84 29.21 2.75
N SER A 3 18.84 30.22 3.62
CA SER A 3 20.01 31.02 3.99
C SER A 3 20.44 30.84 5.45
N SER A 4 19.84 29.91 6.20
CA SER A 4 20.31 29.64 7.57
C SER A 4 21.64 28.87 7.50
N PRO A 5 22.61 29.19 8.38
CA PRO A 5 23.91 28.52 8.38
C PRO A 5 23.79 27.01 8.63
N LEU A 6 22.76 26.58 9.38
CA LEU A 6 22.47 25.16 9.60
C LEU A 6 21.93 24.45 8.34
N PHE A 7 21.13 25.14 7.52
CA PHE A 7 20.65 24.59 6.25
C PHE A 7 21.79 24.35 5.27
N GLN A 8 22.74 25.28 5.19
CA GLN A 8 23.92 25.14 4.33
C GLN A 8 24.91 24.09 4.86
N ALA A 9 25.12 24.01 6.18
CA ALA A 9 26.03 23.05 6.80
C ALA A 9 25.59 21.59 6.61
N LEU A 10 24.28 21.34 6.49
CA LEU A 10 23.72 19.99 6.29
C LEU A 10 23.41 19.68 4.82
N ARG A 11 23.69 20.61 3.89
CA ARG A 11 23.41 20.44 2.47
C ARG A 11 24.52 19.64 1.81
N VAL A 12 24.16 18.50 1.24
CA VAL A 12 25.04 17.71 0.35
C VAL A 12 24.52 17.84 -1.08
N ALA A 13 25.41 18.19 -2.01
CA ALA A 13 25.05 18.23 -3.43
C ALA A 13 24.81 16.81 -3.95
N TYR A 14 23.83 16.67 -4.84
CA TYR A 14 23.61 15.43 -5.58
C TYR A 14 24.74 15.22 -6.59
N ASN A 15 25.16 13.97 -6.80
CA ASN A 15 26.09 13.64 -7.89
C ASN A 15 25.38 13.74 -9.24
N ASP A 16 26.15 13.82 -10.32
CA ASP A 16 25.58 13.84 -11.68
C ASP A 16 24.77 12.57 -11.96
N ASP A 17 23.73 12.73 -12.79
CA ASP A 17 22.91 11.60 -13.25
C ASP A 17 23.77 10.68 -14.13
N LEU A 18 23.84 9.41 -13.74
CA LEU A 18 24.64 8.41 -14.45
C LEU A 18 23.72 7.61 -15.38
N PRO A 19 24.01 7.58 -16.70
CA PRO A 19 23.19 6.81 -17.64
C PRO A 19 23.22 5.31 -17.32
N ASP A 20 24.37 4.78 -16.89
CA ASP A 20 24.57 3.39 -16.49
C ASP A 20 25.15 3.29 -15.07
N GLY A 21 24.34 2.86 -14.11
CA GLY A 21 24.79 2.48 -12.77
C GLY A 21 25.24 1.02 -12.67
N TYR A 22 25.33 0.49 -11.45
CA TYR A 22 25.78 -0.89 -11.20
C TYR A 22 24.97 -1.96 -11.96
N TRP A 23 23.67 -1.74 -12.14
CA TRP A 23 22.78 -2.71 -12.79
C TRP A 23 22.82 -2.63 -14.32
N GLY A 24 23.55 -1.69 -14.92
CA GLY A 24 23.60 -1.46 -16.37
C GLY A 24 22.32 -0.84 -16.96
N GLU A 25 22.15 -0.93 -18.28
CA GLU A 25 21.12 -0.21 -19.06
C GLU A 25 19.68 -0.39 -18.53
N LYS A 26 18.92 0.70 -18.45
CA LYS A 26 17.54 0.72 -17.97
C LYS A 26 16.63 0.05 -19.01
N THR A 27 15.93 -1.03 -18.61
CA THR A 27 15.05 -1.78 -19.52
C THR A 27 13.56 -1.63 -19.18
N SER A 28 13.24 -0.96 -18.07
CA SER A 28 11.87 -0.68 -17.65
C SER A 28 11.14 0.22 -18.63
N THR A 29 9.82 0.10 -18.66
CA THR A 29 8.96 0.99 -19.47
C THR A 29 8.64 2.29 -18.74
N LEU A 30 8.89 2.33 -17.43
CA LEU A 30 8.71 3.46 -16.54
C LEU A 30 10.03 3.89 -15.92
N ASN A 31 10.19 5.21 -15.77
CA ASN A 31 11.24 5.86 -15.00
C ASN A 31 10.57 7.04 -14.27
N PHE A 32 10.78 7.16 -12.96
CA PHE A 32 10.09 8.17 -12.16
C PHE A 32 10.85 9.48 -12.12
N CYS A 33 10.33 10.43 -11.35
CA CYS A 33 10.94 11.75 -11.29
C CYS A 33 12.23 11.78 -10.45
N GLU A 34 12.49 10.78 -9.60
CA GLU A 34 13.81 10.63 -8.95
C GLU A 34 14.91 10.57 -10.02
N GLU A 35 16.05 11.21 -9.77
CA GLU A 35 17.18 11.15 -10.70
C GLU A 35 18.00 9.88 -10.42
N ASP A 36 18.48 9.22 -11.46
CA ASP A 36 19.02 7.87 -11.33
C ASP A 36 20.47 7.88 -10.84
N TYR A 37 20.78 7.03 -9.86
CA TYR A 37 22.11 6.80 -9.31
C TYR A 37 22.81 8.05 -8.73
N VAL A 38 22.09 9.16 -8.57
CA VAL A 38 22.64 10.45 -8.09
C VAL A 38 23.07 10.43 -6.62
N VAL A 39 22.47 9.53 -5.82
CA VAL A 39 22.81 9.33 -4.41
C VAL A 39 23.76 8.15 -4.21
N SER A 40 23.62 7.09 -5.03
CA SER A 40 24.43 5.88 -4.93
C SER A 40 24.57 5.20 -6.28
N TYR A 41 25.78 4.72 -6.60
CA TYR A 41 26.04 3.93 -7.81
C TYR A 41 25.30 2.58 -7.85
N TYR A 42 24.90 2.06 -6.68
CA TYR A 42 24.28 0.73 -6.56
C TYR A 42 22.75 0.73 -6.60
N CYS A 43 22.12 1.89 -6.40
CA CYS A 43 20.68 2.01 -6.27
C CYS A 43 20.22 3.20 -7.12
N ALA A 44 19.41 2.94 -8.14
CA ALA A 44 18.96 3.95 -9.07
C ALA A 44 18.15 5.05 -8.37
N GLU A 45 17.07 4.67 -7.69
CA GLU A 45 16.18 5.62 -7.01
C GLU A 45 16.19 5.34 -5.50
N VAL A 46 17.06 6.04 -4.75
CA VAL A 46 17.33 5.76 -3.33
C VAL A 46 16.14 6.11 -2.44
N CYS A 47 15.48 7.24 -2.67
CA CYS A 47 14.35 7.67 -1.85
C CYS A 47 13.15 6.74 -2.05
N ASN A 48 12.84 6.40 -3.30
CA ASN A 48 11.81 5.42 -3.63
C ASN A 48 12.13 4.04 -3.03
N THR A 49 13.39 3.60 -3.10
CA THR A 49 13.82 2.32 -2.51
C THR A 49 13.70 2.32 -0.98
N LEU A 50 14.16 3.37 -0.29
CA LEU A 50 14.13 3.44 1.18
C LEU A 50 12.72 3.52 1.75
N THR A 51 11.81 4.23 1.08
CA THR A 51 10.40 4.30 1.51
C THR A 51 9.71 2.94 1.42
N ASN A 52 10.08 2.10 0.46
CA ASN A 52 9.63 0.71 0.36
C ASN A 52 10.17 -0.21 1.48
N LEU A 53 11.30 0.12 2.12
CA LEU A 53 11.77 -0.64 3.30
C LEU A 53 10.84 -0.47 4.51
N LEU A 54 10.26 0.73 4.70
CA LEU A 54 9.25 0.94 5.75
C LEU A 54 7.99 0.13 5.44
N PHE A 55 7.60 0.09 4.18
CA PHE A 55 6.51 -0.74 3.68
C PHE A 55 6.78 -2.22 4.05
N LEU A 56 7.96 -2.76 3.75
CA LEU A 56 8.35 -4.13 4.14
C LEU A 56 8.28 -4.38 5.64
N TRP A 57 8.82 -3.48 6.47
CA TRP A 57 8.78 -3.61 7.93
C TRP A 57 7.34 -3.74 8.45
N LEU A 58 6.41 -2.93 7.93
CA LEU A 58 4.99 -3.04 8.28
C LEU A 58 4.37 -4.35 7.82
N GLY A 59 4.73 -4.83 6.63
CA GLY A 59 4.29 -6.12 6.11
C GLY A 59 4.66 -7.25 7.06
N PHE A 60 5.93 -7.32 7.48
CA PHE A 60 6.39 -8.30 8.46
C PHE A 60 5.72 -8.14 9.83
N LYS A 61 5.50 -6.90 10.28
CA LYS A 61 4.74 -6.63 11.51
C LYS A 61 3.30 -7.14 11.43
N GLY A 62 2.64 -6.98 10.28
CA GLY A 62 1.31 -7.50 9.98
C GLY A 62 1.27 -9.03 9.97
N VAL A 63 2.24 -9.68 9.31
CA VAL A 63 2.43 -11.15 9.34
C VAL A 63 2.57 -11.66 10.78
N TYR A 64 3.46 -11.05 11.55
CA TYR A 64 3.68 -11.41 12.95
C TYR A 64 2.40 -11.24 13.79
N ASN A 65 1.66 -10.15 13.59
CA ASN A 65 0.38 -9.94 14.25
C ASN A 65 -0.66 -11.02 13.86
N CYS A 66 -0.77 -11.37 12.59
CA CYS A 66 -1.65 -12.45 12.13
C CYS A 66 -1.35 -13.80 12.79
N VAL A 67 -0.07 -14.16 12.89
CA VAL A 67 0.35 -15.43 13.52
C VAL A 67 0.15 -15.39 15.02
N SER A 68 0.65 -14.35 15.70
CA SER A 68 0.58 -14.24 17.17
C SER A 68 -0.84 -14.12 17.71
N GLN A 69 -1.73 -13.43 17.00
CA GLN A 69 -3.12 -13.21 17.42
C GLN A 69 -4.10 -14.25 16.83
N GLY A 70 -3.62 -15.22 16.04
CA GLY A 70 -4.45 -16.27 15.44
C GLY A 70 -5.53 -15.72 14.49
N HIS A 71 -5.18 -14.74 13.67
CA HIS A 71 -6.07 -14.18 12.64
C HIS A 71 -6.33 -15.18 11.51
N PRO A 72 -7.47 -15.05 10.78
CA PRO A 72 -7.77 -15.93 9.65
C PRO A 72 -6.64 -15.98 8.61
N ARG A 73 -6.34 -17.18 8.08
CA ARG A 73 -5.22 -17.42 7.15
C ARG A 73 -5.26 -16.53 5.90
N ILE A 74 -6.44 -16.10 5.45
CA ILE A 74 -6.57 -15.23 4.28
C ILE A 74 -5.86 -13.88 4.47
N PHE A 75 -5.87 -13.33 5.69
CA PHE A 75 -5.18 -12.05 5.96
C PHE A 75 -3.67 -12.24 6.14
N LEU A 76 -3.23 -13.42 6.61
CA LEU A 76 -1.81 -13.79 6.57
C LEU A 76 -1.32 -13.81 5.12
N ILE A 77 -2.07 -14.45 4.22
CA ILE A 77 -1.77 -14.47 2.78
C ILE A 77 -1.78 -13.04 2.20
N ALA A 78 -2.74 -12.20 2.60
CA ALA A 78 -2.78 -10.80 2.16
C ALA A 78 -1.53 -10.00 2.60
N TYR A 79 -1.08 -10.17 3.84
CA TYR A 79 0.17 -9.53 4.30
C TYR A 79 1.42 -10.10 3.63
N LEU A 80 1.43 -11.39 3.27
CA LEU A 80 2.51 -11.95 2.45
C LEU A 80 2.51 -11.35 1.05
N GLY A 81 1.34 -11.18 0.42
CA GLY A 81 1.20 -10.47 -0.86
C GLY A 81 1.72 -9.03 -0.78
N TYR A 82 1.34 -8.32 0.28
CA TYR A 82 1.85 -6.98 0.59
C TYR A 82 3.38 -6.93 0.73
N VAL A 83 4.00 -7.93 1.38
CA VAL A 83 5.47 -8.04 1.46
C VAL A 83 6.08 -8.28 0.07
N ILE A 84 5.45 -9.11 -0.77
CA ILE A 84 5.92 -9.36 -2.14
C ILE A 84 5.89 -8.07 -2.97
N VAL A 85 4.83 -7.26 -2.86
CA VAL A 85 4.77 -5.92 -3.49
C VAL A 85 5.95 -5.08 -3.05
N GLY A 86 6.25 -5.06 -1.74
CA GLY A 86 7.35 -4.26 -1.22
C GLY A 86 8.72 -4.72 -1.68
N LEU A 87 8.92 -6.04 -1.82
CA LEU A 87 10.16 -6.60 -2.34
C LEU A 87 10.30 -6.30 -3.84
N GLY A 88 9.21 -6.43 -4.59
CA GLY A 88 9.14 -6.07 -6.01
C GLY A 88 9.48 -4.61 -6.24
N SER A 89 8.81 -3.71 -5.53
CA SER A 89 9.04 -2.27 -5.62
C SER A 89 10.48 -1.90 -5.23
N THR A 90 10.99 -2.42 -4.11
CA THR A 90 12.40 -2.21 -3.71
C THR A 90 13.37 -2.66 -4.79
N ALA A 91 13.16 -3.86 -5.36
CA ALA A 91 14.02 -4.39 -6.42
C ALA A 91 13.90 -3.60 -7.73
N PHE A 92 12.70 -3.10 -8.05
CA PHE A 92 12.46 -2.29 -9.23
C PHE A 92 13.14 -0.92 -9.11
N HIS A 93 12.90 -0.16 -8.05
CA HIS A 93 13.52 1.16 -7.84
C HIS A 93 15.05 1.08 -7.65
N THR A 94 15.57 -0.07 -7.20
CA THR A 94 17.02 -0.27 -7.14
C THR A 94 17.65 -0.48 -8.52
N SER A 95 16.95 -1.15 -9.44
CA SER A 95 17.55 -1.72 -10.66
C SER A 95 17.01 -1.15 -11.99
N LEU A 96 15.80 -0.59 -11.99
CA LEU A 96 15.05 -0.14 -13.17
C LEU A 96 14.99 -1.17 -14.30
N LYS A 97 14.81 -2.44 -13.92
CA LYS A 97 14.70 -3.58 -14.86
C LYS A 97 13.26 -3.99 -15.07
N TYR A 98 12.92 -4.27 -16.32
CA TYR A 98 11.58 -4.71 -16.70
C TYR A 98 11.07 -5.95 -15.92
N PRO A 99 11.87 -7.01 -15.67
CA PRO A 99 11.40 -8.13 -14.85
C PRO A 99 11.03 -7.73 -13.41
N MET A 100 11.77 -6.79 -12.81
CA MET A 100 11.48 -6.31 -11.45
C MET A 100 10.25 -5.39 -11.45
N GLN A 101 10.08 -4.58 -12.50
CA GLN A 101 8.87 -3.79 -12.72
C GLN A 101 7.62 -4.69 -12.78
N LEU A 102 7.69 -5.82 -13.50
CA LEU A 102 6.60 -6.79 -13.55
C LEU A 102 6.27 -7.35 -12.16
N ILE A 103 7.27 -7.66 -11.34
CA ILE A 103 7.04 -8.16 -9.97
C ILE A 103 6.35 -7.08 -9.13
N ASP A 104 6.80 -5.83 -9.20
CA ASP A 104 6.16 -4.71 -8.48
C ASP A 104 4.69 -4.57 -8.89
N GLU A 105 4.45 -4.24 -10.16
CA GLU A 105 3.11 -3.90 -10.65
C GLU A 105 2.14 -5.10 -10.62
N LEU A 106 2.55 -6.29 -11.07
CA LEU A 106 1.63 -7.43 -11.12
C LEU A 106 1.30 -7.99 -9.74
N SER A 107 2.23 -7.95 -8.78
CA SER A 107 1.95 -8.41 -7.42
C SER A 107 0.89 -7.56 -6.73
N MET A 108 0.76 -6.27 -7.10
CA MET A 108 -0.35 -5.42 -6.64
C MET A 108 -1.70 -5.96 -7.12
N ILE A 109 -1.82 -6.33 -8.40
CA ILE A 109 -3.05 -6.92 -8.97
C ILE A 109 -3.39 -8.22 -8.25
N TYR A 110 -2.41 -9.11 -8.07
CA TYR A 110 -2.64 -10.41 -7.43
C TYR A 110 -3.09 -10.26 -5.98
N THR A 111 -2.45 -9.36 -5.22
CA THR A 111 -2.81 -9.06 -3.83
C THR A 111 -4.22 -8.49 -3.74
N THR A 112 -4.61 -7.59 -4.64
CA THR A 112 -5.97 -7.05 -4.68
C THR A 112 -7.00 -8.12 -5.06
N CYS A 113 -6.70 -9.01 -6.01
CA CYS A 113 -7.56 -10.15 -6.33
C CYS A 113 -7.76 -11.07 -5.11
N LEU A 114 -6.72 -11.31 -4.29
CA LEU A 114 -6.87 -12.06 -3.04
C LEU A 114 -7.79 -11.34 -2.04
N MET A 115 -7.76 -10.01 -1.99
CA MET A 115 -8.68 -9.22 -1.17
C MET A 115 -10.11 -9.24 -1.71
N VAL A 116 -10.31 -9.19 -3.04
CA VAL A 116 -11.63 -9.42 -3.67
C VAL A 116 -12.16 -10.78 -3.23
N PHE A 117 -11.36 -11.83 -3.38
CA PHE A 117 -11.72 -13.17 -2.96
C PHE A 117 -12.09 -13.21 -1.47
N ALA A 118 -11.27 -12.63 -0.60
CA ALA A 118 -11.50 -12.61 0.85
C ALA A 118 -12.84 -11.98 1.24
N THR A 119 -13.23 -10.88 0.59
CA THR A 119 -14.44 -10.13 0.92
C THR A 119 -15.70 -10.73 0.26
N PHE A 120 -15.61 -11.23 -0.96
CA PHE A 120 -16.77 -11.78 -1.68
C PHE A 120 -17.06 -13.25 -1.35
N SER A 121 -16.06 -14.06 -1.01
CA SER A 121 -16.25 -15.47 -0.62
C SER A 121 -16.75 -15.63 0.82
N PHE A 122 -16.66 -14.59 1.64
CA PHE A 122 -17.06 -14.64 3.04
C PHE A 122 -18.53 -15.05 3.19
N SER A 123 -18.78 -16.11 3.97
CA SER A 123 -20.11 -16.69 4.22
C SER A 123 -20.86 -17.14 2.95
N LYS A 124 -20.13 -17.52 1.89
CA LYS A 124 -20.69 -18.10 0.66
C LYS A 124 -20.38 -19.60 0.54
N SER A 125 -21.10 -20.28 -0.35
CA SER A 125 -20.90 -21.71 -0.59
C SER A 125 -19.53 -22.00 -1.20
N SER A 126 -19.01 -23.22 -0.98
CA SER A 126 -17.73 -23.64 -1.56
C SER A 126 -17.74 -23.58 -3.09
N ARG A 127 -18.89 -23.90 -3.73
CA ARG A 127 -19.05 -23.79 -5.19
C ARG A 127 -18.88 -22.36 -5.69
N PHE A 128 -19.51 -21.40 -5.02
CA PHE A 128 -19.35 -19.98 -5.37
C PHE A 128 -17.91 -19.51 -5.16
N SER A 129 -17.27 -19.95 -4.07
CA SER A 129 -15.88 -19.58 -3.78
C SER A 129 -14.92 -20.13 -4.83
N VAL A 130 -15.09 -21.39 -5.26
CA VAL A 130 -14.28 -21.98 -6.35
C VAL A 130 -14.49 -21.21 -7.66
N LEU A 131 -15.74 -20.92 -8.03
CA LEU A 131 -16.06 -20.18 -9.25
C LEU A 131 -15.46 -18.76 -9.25
N LEU A 132 -15.58 -18.05 -8.12
CA LEU A 132 -14.99 -16.72 -7.95
C LEU A 132 -13.46 -16.80 -8.02
N GLY A 133 -12.85 -17.77 -7.34
CA GLY A 133 -11.41 -17.99 -7.35
C GLY A 133 -10.88 -18.27 -8.75
N SER A 134 -11.51 -19.18 -9.49
CA SER A 134 -11.11 -19.47 -10.88
C SER A 134 -11.28 -18.25 -11.78
N GLY A 135 -12.37 -17.49 -11.62
CA GLY A 135 -12.60 -16.25 -12.37
C GLY A 135 -11.52 -15.18 -12.10
N LEU A 136 -11.12 -15.01 -10.84
CA LEU A 136 -10.06 -14.07 -10.46
C LEU A 136 -8.68 -14.49 -10.97
N VAL A 137 -8.38 -15.80 -10.97
CA VAL A 137 -7.13 -16.33 -11.56
C VAL A 137 -7.12 -16.09 -13.06
N MET A 138 -8.22 -16.35 -13.75
CA MET A 138 -8.34 -16.05 -15.19
C MET A 138 -8.19 -14.55 -15.48
N LEU A 139 -8.81 -13.70 -14.67
CA LEU A 139 -8.70 -12.24 -14.80
C LEU A 139 -7.25 -11.77 -14.58
N ALA A 140 -6.60 -12.25 -13.51
CA ALA A 140 -5.20 -11.92 -13.22
C ALA A 140 -4.26 -12.40 -14.34
N GLY A 141 -4.49 -13.61 -14.88
CA GLY A 141 -3.75 -14.13 -16.01
C GLY A 141 -3.96 -13.32 -17.29
N PHE A 142 -5.19 -12.89 -17.57
CA PHE A 142 -5.50 -12.01 -18.70
C PHE A 142 -4.80 -10.65 -18.57
N ILE A 143 -4.92 -9.98 -17.41
CA ILE A 143 -4.26 -8.70 -17.16
C ILE A 143 -2.74 -8.83 -17.31
N THR A 144 -2.16 -9.91 -16.77
CA THR A 144 -0.72 -10.19 -16.86
C THR A 144 -0.26 -10.36 -18.30
N SER A 145 -0.92 -11.23 -19.05
CA SER A 145 -0.56 -11.49 -20.45
C SER A 145 -0.74 -10.25 -21.32
N TYR A 146 -1.86 -9.53 -21.16
CA TYR A 146 -2.11 -8.31 -21.90
C TYR A 146 -1.05 -7.25 -21.58
N TYR A 147 -0.78 -7.01 -20.29
CA TYR A 147 0.21 -6.04 -19.85
C TYR A 147 1.62 -6.38 -20.32
N HIS A 148 2.00 -7.66 -20.32
CA HIS A 148 3.30 -8.09 -20.82
C HIS A 148 3.47 -7.84 -22.32
N ILE A 149 2.40 -8.00 -23.11
CA ILE A 149 2.41 -7.80 -24.56
C ILE A 149 2.39 -6.31 -24.91
N THR A 150 1.46 -5.54 -24.32
CA THR A 150 1.28 -4.12 -24.65
C THR A 150 2.30 -3.22 -24.00
N LYS A 151 2.82 -3.60 -22.83
CA LYS A 151 3.73 -2.81 -22.00
C LYS A 151 3.18 -1.42 -21.64
N ASP A 152 1.85 -1.28 -21.67
CA ASP A 152 1.17 -0.02 -21.39
C ASP A 152 0.87 0.13 -19.88
N PRO A 153 1.60 1.00 -19.16
CA PRO A 153 1.42 1.19 -17.72
C PRO A 153 0.05 1.79 -17.37
N ALA A 154 -0.58 2.53 -18.29
CA ALA A 154 -1.90 3.12 -18.05
C ALA A 154 -2.99 2.04 -17.94
N PHE A 155 -2.89 0.98 -18.76
CA PHE A 155 -3.78 -0.18 -18.65
C PHE A 155 -3.69 -0.84 -17.27
N HIS A 156 -2.47 -1.09 -16.78
CA HIS A 156 -2.26 -1.65 -15.44
C HIS A 156 -2.89 -0.77 -14.36
N GLN A 157 -2.60 0.54 -14.38
CA GLN A 157 -3.13 1.49 -13.41
C GLN A 157 -4.66 1.51 -13.40
N ALA A 158 -5.30 1.48 -14.57
CA ALA A 158 -6.75 1.43 -14.69
C ALA A 158 -7.35 0.15 -14.10
N CYS A 159 -6.75 -1.01 -14.41
CA CYS A 159 -7.18 -2.29 -13.84
C CYS A 159 -7.01 -2.33 -12.31
N TYR A 160 -5.86 -1.86 -11.81
CA TYR A 160 -5.60 -1.80 -10.37
C TYR A 160 -6.59 -0.86 -9.65
N ALA A 161 -6.85 0.31 -10.21
CA ALA A 161 -7.83 1.26 -9.68
C ALA A 161 -9.24 0.66 -9.63
N ALA A 162 -9.68 -0.01 -10.69
CA ALA A 162 -10.99 -0.65 -10.76
C ALA A 162 -11.14 -1.78 -9.72
N LEU A 163 -10.11 -2.64 -9.58
CA LEU A 163 -10.10 -3.72 -8.58
C LEU A 163 -10.12 -3.18 -7.15
N THR A 164 -9.30 -2.16 -6.87
CA THR A 164 -9.22 -1.51 -5.56
C THR A 164 -10.54 -0.83 -5.20
N ALA A 165 -11.14 -0.07 -6.13
CA ALA A 165 -12.45 0.54 -5.94
C ALA A 165 -13.53 -0.51 -5.65
N THR A 166 -13.55 -1.60 -6.41
CA THR A 166 -14.49 -2.72 -6.20
C THR A 166 -14.38 -3.30 -4.79
N VAL A 167 -13.14 -3.54 -4.33
CA VAL A 167 -12.86 -4.07 -2.99
C VAL A 167 -13.29 -3.11 -1.87
N VAL A 168 -12.97 -1.82 -2.02
CA VAL A 168 -13.31 -0.81 -1.01
C VAL A 168 -14.82 -0.64 -0.94
N LEU A 169 -15.49 -0.43 -2.08
CA LEU A 169 -16.95 -0.26 -2.15
C LEU A 169 -17.68 -1.48 -1.60
N ARG A 170 -17.20 -2.69 -1.93
CA ARG A 170 -17.77 -3.93 -1.38
C ARG A 170 -17.62 -3.98 0.15
N SER A 171 -16.45 -3.63 0.66
CA SER A 171 -16.18 -3.68 2.11
C SER A 171 -17.01 -2.64 2.86
N LEU A 172 -17.23 -1.45 2.29
CA LEU A 172 -18.16 -0.44 2.81
C LEU A 172 -19.60 -0.94 2.80
N TYR A 173 -20.03 -1.57 1.71
CA TYR A 173 -21.34 -2.20 1.64
C TYR A 173 -21.51 -3.25 2.75
N VAL A 174 -20.52 -4.12 2.97
CA VAL A 174 -20.56 -5.15 4.02
C VAL A 174 -20.64 -4.51 5.41
N MET A 175 -19.85 -3.46 5.66
CA MET A 175 -19.89 -2.71 6.92
C MET A 175 -21.29 -2.12 7.19
N GLU A 176 -21.89 -1.46 6.21
CA GLU A 176 -23.17 -0.77 6.39
C GLU A 176 -24.39 -1.70 6.37
N THR A 177 -24.41 -2.69 5.49
CA THR A 177 -25.60 -3.53 5.29
C THR A 177 -25.59 -4.81 6.13
N GLN A 178 -24.42 -5.35 6.46
CA GLN A 178 -24.30 -6.61 7.18
C GLN A 178 -23.83 -6.38 8.62
N LEU A 179 -22.77 -5.59 8.82
CA LEU A 179 -22.19 -5.40 10.14
C LEU A 179 -23.05 -4.47 11.02
N ARG A 180 -23.44 -3.28 10.54
CA ARG A 180 -24.20 -2.30 11.34
C ARG A 180 -25.47 -2.87 11.98
N PRO A 181 -26.35 -3.61 11.28
CA PRO A 181 -27.55 -4.18 11.90
C PRO A 181 -27.22 -5.23 12.97
N VAL A 182 -26.22 -6.08 12.72
CA VAL A 182 -25.83 -7.15 13.65
C VAL A 182 -25.21 -6.57 14.92
N LEU A 183 -24.29 -5.62 14.79
CA LEU A 183 -23.69 -4.93 15.94
C LEU A 183 -24.75 -4.16 16.74
N SER A 184 -25.63 -3.41 16.06
CA SER A 184 -26.66 -2.60 16.71
C SER A 184 -27.66 -3.45 17.51
N ARG A 185 -27.95 -4.67 17.04
CA ARG A 185 -28.78 -5.65 17.77
C ARG A 185 -28.10 -6.20 19.02
N ARG A 186 -26.77 -6.35 19.01
CA ARG A 186 -26.00 -6.86 20.16
C ARG A 186 -25.83 -5.78 21.22
N ASN A 187 -25.32 -4.61 20.84
CA ASN A 187 -25.10 -3.48 21.74
C ASN A 187 -25.00 -2.17 20.93
N LYS A 188 -26.00 -1.30 21.04
CA LYS A 188 -26.10 -0.07 20.24
C LYS A 188 -24.97 0.92 20.51
N ASP A 189 -24.57 1.10 21.78
CA ASP A 189 -23.54 2.07 22.15
C ASP A 189 -22.16 1.61 21.67
N LYS A 190 -21.85 0.32 21.88
CA LYS A 190 -20.62 -0.29 21.38
C LYS A 190 -20.59 -0.31 19.85
N ALA A 191 -21.72 -0.56 19.19
CA ALA A 191 -21.84 -0.51 17.74
C ALA A 191 -21.48 0.87 17.19
N ASN A 192 -22.02 1.95 17.78
CA ASN A 192 -21.73 3.31 17.37
C ASN A 192 -20.24 3.63 17.51
N LEU A 193 -19.60 3.22 18.62
CA LEU A 193 -18.16 3.43 18.83
C LEU A 193 -17.31 2.69 17.77
N ILE A 194 -17.61 1.42 17.51
CA ILE A 194 -16.90 0.60 16.53
C ILE A 194 -17.07 1.17 15.13
N LEU A 195 -18.30 1.48 14.72
CA LEU A 195 -18.60 2.01 13.40
C LEU A 195 -17.98 3.40 13.18
N ASN A 196 -18.02 4.28 14.20
CA ASN A 196 -17.35 5.58 14.12
C ASN A 196 -15.85 5.41 13.93
N THR A 197 -15.22 4.47 14.64
CA THR A 197 -13.78 4.19 14.47
C THR A 197 -13.48 3.63 13.08
N MET A 198 -14.30 2.69 12.57
CA MET A 198 -14.16 2.17 11.22
C MET A 198 -14.31 3.26 10.15
N TRP A 199 -15.26 4.18 10.30
CA TRP A 199 -15.42 5.32 9.40
C TRP A 199 -14.24 6.28 9.45
N ILE A 200 -13.65 6.52 10.62
CA ILE A 200 -12.42 7.32 10.74
C ILE A 200 -11.26 6.60 10.03
N MET A 201 -11.12 5.29 10.16
CA MET A 201 -10.10 4.51 9.43
C MET A 201 -10.29 4.62 7.91
N VAL A 202 -11.53 4.48 7.43
CA VAL A 202 -11.87 4.63 6.00
C VAL A 202 -11.57 6.04 5.52
N GLY A 203 -12.03 7.07 6.24
CA GLY A 203 -11.83 8.47 5.87
C GLY A 203 -10.36 8.87 5.86
N THR A 204 -9.59 8.43 6.86
CA THR A 204 -8.14 8.66 6.90
C THR A 204 -7.42 7.90 5.79
N GLY A 205 -7.74 6.62 5.57
CA GLY A 205 -7.14 5.80 4.52
C GLY A 205 -7.42 6.33 3.10
N LEU A 206 -8.66 6.72 2.80
CA LEU A 206 -9.05 7.31 1.52
C LEU A 206 -8.47 8.71 1.33
N GLY A 207 -8.51 9.56 2.37
CA GLY A 207 -7.93 10.90 2.31
C GLY A 207 -6.44 10.87 2.04
N VAL A 208 -5.70 9.98 2.72
CA VAL A 208 -4.26 9.81 2.50
C VAL A 208 -3.97 9.21 1.12
N PHE A 209 -4.79 8.27 0.64
CA PHE A 209 -4.65 7.72 -0.72
C PHE A 209 -4.80 8.80 -1.80
N LEU A 210 -5.87 9.60 -1.71
CA LEU A 210 -6.13 10.68 -2.67
C LEU A 210 -5.05 11.76 -2.62
N MET A 211 -4.54 12.08 -1.42
CA MET A 211 -3.41 12.99 -1.26
C MET A 211 -2.15 12.44 -1.92
N GLY A 212 -1.83 11.16 -1.68
CA GLY A 212 -0.71 10.49 -2.33
C GLY A 212 -0.84 10.50 -3.85
N PHE A 213 -2.03 10.19 -4.37
CA PHE A 213 -2.31 10.20 -5.80
C PHE A 213 -2.12 11.60 -6.41
N LEU A 214 -2.58 12.64 -5.71
CA LEU A 214 -2.37 14.02 -6.13
C LEU A 214 -0.88 14.38 -6.18
N ILE A 215 -0.12 14.05 -5.14
CA ILE A 215 1.32 14.32 -5.06
C ILE A 215 2.05 13.59 -6.21
N TRP A 216 1.72 12.32 -6.46
CA TRP A 216 2.30 11.54 -7.55
C TRP A 216 2.02 12.14 -8.93
N ASN A 217 0.79 12.61 -9.18
CA ASN A 217 0.46 13.27 -10.45
C ASN A 217 1.17 14.61 -10.62
N ILE A 218 1.34 15.38 -9.54
CA ILE A 218 2.13 16.63 -9.55
C ILE A 218 3.59 16.32 -9.88
N ASP A 219 4.15 15.27 -9.29
CA ASP A 219 5.53 14.82 -9.52
C ASP A 219 5.76 14.47 -11.00
N ASN A 220 4.84 13.71 -11.60
CA ASN A 220 4.88 13.36 -13.02
C ASN A 220 4.72 14.59 -13.94
N ALA A 221 3.78 15.49 -13.63
CA ALA A 221 3.45 16.63 -14.49
C ALA A 221 4.52 17.74 -14.46
N PHE A 222 5.14 17.98 -13.31
CA PHE A 222 6.11 19.07 -13.11
C PHE A 222 7.54 18.58 -12.89
N CYS A 223 7.84 17.36 -13.34
CA CYS A 223 9.08 16.68 -13.01
C CYS A 223 10.35 17.50 -13.29
N SER A 224 10.43 18.16 -14.45
CA SER A 224 11.58 18.99 -14.83
C SER A 224 11.85 20.15 -13.85
N LYS A 225 10.80 20.81 -13.35
CA LYS A 225 10.93 21.90 -12.37
C LYS A 225 11.28 21.36 -10.99
N ILE A 226 10.66 20.25 -10.59
CA ILE A 226 10.89 19.62 -9.28
C ILE A 226 12.34 19.11 -9.18
N ARG A 227 12.91 18.54 -10.26
CA ARG A 227 14.33 18.15 -10.34
C ARG A 227 15.26 19.36 -10.12
N GLN A 228 14.98 20.48 -10.78
CA GLN A 228 15.77 21.71 -10.59
C GLN A 228 15.73 22.20 -9.14
N TRP A 229 14.55 22.20 -8.51
CA TRP A 229 14.42 22.58 -7.11
C TRP A 229 15.16 21.63 -6.17
N ARG A 230 15.15 20.32 -6.44
CA ARG A 230 15.91 19.32 -5.66
C ARG A 230 17.40 19.56 -5.72
N ARG A 231 17.96 19.81 -6.91
CA ARG A 231 19.38 20.17 -7.07
C ARG A 231 19.77 21.45 -6.31
N GLN A 232 18.88 22.44 -6.28
CA GLN A 232 19.08 23.69 -5.53
C GLN A 232 19.04 23.49 -4.01
N LEU A 233 18.18 22.58 -3.51
CA LEU A 233 18.07 22.30 -2.08
C LEU A 233 19.18 21.36 -1.58
N GLY A 234 19.60 20.38 -2.41
CA GLY A 234 20.52 19.31 -2.02
C GLY A 234 19.94 18.36 -0.97
N LEU A 235 20.63 17.26 -0.68
CA LEU A 235 20.26 16.33 0.39
C LEU A 235 20.51 16.97 1.78
N PRO A 236 19.71 16.64 2.80
CA PRO A 236 18.53 15.76 2.78
C PRO A 236 17.24 16.46 2.30
N TRP A 237 17.25 17.79 2.16
CA TRP A 237 16.04 18.59 1.91
C TRP A 237 15.38 18.30 0.56
N GLY A 238 16.15 17.96 -0.46
CA GLY A 238 15.68 17.52 -1.77
C GLY A 238 14.85 16.24 -1.70
N ALA A 239 15.15 15.33 -0.76
CA ALA A 239 14.39 14.09 -0.58
C ALA A 239 12.91 14.35 -0.20
N LEU A 240 12.60 15.51 0.38
CA LEU A 240 11.22 15.89 0.71
C LEU A 240 10.38 16.25 -0.52
N LEU A 241 11.02 16.54 -1.65
CA LEU A 241 10.35 16.83 -2.92
C LEU A 241 10.17 15.59 -3.79
N GLU A 242 10.55 14.41 -3.31
CA GLU A 242 10.34 13.13 -4.01
C GLU A 242 8.89 12.71 -3.89
N GLY A 243 8.07 13.14 -4.85
CA GLY A 243 6.62 12.90 -4.80
C GLY A 243 6.27 11.41 -4.88
N HIS A 244 7.00 10.64 -5.68
CA HIS A 244 6.82 9.19 -5.75
C HIS A 244 7.18 8.46 -4.43
N ALA A 245 8.22 8.92 -3.72
CA ALA A 245 8.58 8.40 -2.40
C ALA A 245 7.43 8.62 -1.39
N TRP A 246 6.81 9.80 -1.41
CA TRP A 246 5.61 10.07 -0.61
C TRP A 246 4.42 9.20 -1.01
N TRP A 247 4.27 8.90 -2.30
CA TRP A 247 3.25 7.97 -2.77
C TRP A 247 3.40 6.58 -2.14
N HIS A 248 4.60 6.00 -2.08
CA HIS A 248 4.82 4.70 -1.41
C HIS A 248 4.45 4.75 0.07
N LEU A 249 4.80 5.82 0.77
CA LEU A 249 4.44 6.02 2.17
C LEU A 249 2.93 6.17 2.35
N MET A 250 2.27 7.00 1.54
CA MET A 250 0.84 7.26 1.71
C MET A 250 0.00 6.04 1.32
N THR A 251 0.29 5.42 0.18
CA THR A 251 -0.53 4.32 -0.34
C THR A 251 -0.16 2.99 0.28
N GLY A 252 1.12 2.70 0.43
CA GLY A 252 1.59 1.44 0.98
C GLY A 252 1.43 1.40 2.50
N VAL A 253 2.10 2.32 3.20
CA VAL A 253 2.19 2.31 4.67
C VAL A 253 0.87 2.68 5.32
N VAL A 254 0.15 3.68 4.80
CA VAL A 254 -1.12 4.10 5.41
C VAL A 254 -2.28 3.36 4.77
N THR A 255 -2.53 3.50 3.47
CA THR A 255 -3.78 2.98 2.88
C THR A 255 -3.85 1.45 2.85
N ALA A 256 -2.86 0.76 2.30
CA ALA A 256 -2.91 -0.70 2.13
C ALA A 256 -2.84 -1.42 3.48
N TYR A 257 -1.95 -1.01 4.39
CA TYR A 257 -1.87 -1.58 5.73
C TYR A 257 -3.15 -1.35 6.55
N TYR A 258 -3.70 -0.12 6.51
CA TYR A 258 -4.94 0.20 7.23
C TYR A 258 -6.10 -0.58 6.66
N TYR A 259 -6.15 -0.75 5.34
CA TYR A 259 -7.20 -1.54 4.68
C TYR A 259 -7.18 -3.00 5.11
N ILE A 260 -6.02 -3.67 5.12
CA ILE A 260 -5.91 -5.07 5.58
C ILE A 260 -6.29 -5.18 7.06
N THR A 261 -5.80 -4.27 7.90
CA THR A 261 -6.12 -4.23 9.33
C THR A 261 -7.61 -3.97 9.58
N TRP A 262 -8.21 -3.06 8.83
CA TRP A 262 -9.65 -2.79 8.86
C TRP A 262 -10.44 -4.01 8.42
N GLY A 263 -10.00 -4.72 7.37
CA GLY A 263 -10.59 -5.99 6.94
C GLY A 263 -10.56 -7.07 8.03
N ILE A 264 -9.46 -7.19 8.77
CA ILE A 264 -9.36 -8.08 9.93
C ILE A 264 -10.39 -7.69 10.98
N TRP A 265 -10.47 -6.40 11.33
CA TRP A 265 -11.40 -5.90 12.34
C TRP A 265 -12.86 -6.13 11.94
N LEU A 266 -13.22 -5.76 10.70
CA LEU A 266 -14.53 -6.01 10.09
C LEU A 266 -14.91 -7.49 10.19
N ARG A 267 -14.01 -8.40 9.84
CA ARG A 267 -14.27 -9.85 9.92
C ARG A 267 -14.46 -10.34 11.34
N ARG A 268 -13.67 -9.85 12.30
CA ARG A 268 -13.83 -10.22 13.72
C ARG A 268 -15.16 -9.77 14.30
N CYS A 269 -15.62 -8.56 13.97
CA CYS A 269 -16.93 -8.08 14.41
C CYS A 269 -18.09 -8.85 13.76
N LEU A 270 -17.95 -9.23 12.47
CA LEU A 270 -18.92 -10.10 11.80
C LEU A 270 -19.01 -11.49 12.44
N GLU A 271 -17.87 -12.05 12.85
CA GLU A 271 -17.78 -13.33 13.57
C GLU A 271 -18.33 -13.28 15.00
N GLY A 272 -18.68 -12.10 15.55
CA GLY A 272 -19.15 -11.99 16.93
C GLY A 272 -18.05 -11.98 17.99
N ARG A 273 -16.82 -11.67 17.58
CA ARG A 273 -15.63 -11.75 18.44
C ARG A 273 -15.09 -10.36 18.82
N GLU A 274 -15.95 -9.34 18.80
CA GLU A 274 -15.62 -7.97 19.20
C GLU A 274 -15.33 -7.78 20.70
N ASP A 275 -15.58 -8.79 21.54
CA ASP A 275 -15.15 -8.84 22.95
C ASP A 275 -13.82 -9.56 23.13
N GLU A 276 -13.53 -10.55 22.28
CA GLU A 276 -12.25 -11.28 22.30
C GLU A 276 -11.10 -10.47 21.69
N TYR A 277 -11.40 -9.55 20.78
CA TYR A 277 -10.41 -8.73 20.07
C TYR A 277 -10.72 -7.25 20.23
N ARG A 278 -9.67 -6.42 20.24
CA ARG A 278 -9.76 -4.97 20.22
C ARG A 278 -8.83 -4.37 19.16
N LEU A 279 -9.28 -3.28 18.55
CA LEU A 279 -8.45 -2.45 17.69
C LEU A 279 -7.66 -1.46 18.57
N VAL A 280 -6.34 -1.58 18.56
CA VAL A 280 -5.43 -0.64 19.23
C VAL A 280 -4.95 0.37 18.21
N TRP A 281 -5.49 1.59 18.29
CA TRP A 281 -5.15 2.70 17.40
C TRP A 281 -5.27 4.04 18.14
N PRO A 282 -4.26 4.40 18.95
CA PRO A 282 -4.32 5.57 19.82
C PRO A 282 -4.30 6.92 19.07
N ARG A 283 -3.71 6.97 17.87
CA ARG A 283 -3.62 8.19 17.04
C ARG A 283 -3.79 7.91 15.56
N SER A 284 -4.62 8.69 14.89
CA SER A 284 -5.08 8.36 13.54
C SER A 284 -4.02 8.41 12.43
N LEU A 285 -2.96 9.21 12.61
CA LEU A 285 -1.90 9.37 11.60
C LEU A 285 -0.50 9.03 12.12
N SER A 286 -0.31 8.93 13.43
CA SER A 286 0.98 8.68 14.07
C SER A 286 1.06 7.34 14.80
N SER A 287 0.00 6.53 14.74
CA SER A 287 0.02 5.17 15.27
C SER A 287 -0.40 4.16 14.22
N ILE A 288 0.18 2.96 14.33
CA ILE A 288 -0.10 1.84 13.43
C ILE A 288 -1.24 1.04 14.06
N PRO A 289 -2.42 0.95 13.41
CA PRO A 289 -3.54 0.21 13.95
C PRO A 289 -3.19 -1.27 14.03
N LEU A 290 -3.53 -1.92 15.13
CA LEU A 290 -3.32 -3.36 15.30
C LEU A 290 -4.58 -3.98 15.90
N VAL A 291 -5.00 -5.13 15.38
CA VAL A 291 -6.02 -5.95 16.04
C VAL A 291 -5.29 -6.91 16.97
N VAL A 292 -5.65 -6.89 18.25
CA VAL A 292 -5.04 -7.76 19.28
C VAL A 292 -6.13 -8.41 20.09
N LYS A 293 -5.86 -9.60 20.63
CA LYS A 293 -6.75 -10.22 21.61
C LYS A 293 -6.87 -9.31 22.84
N ALA A 294 -8.09 -9.10 23.33
CA ALA A 294 -8.32 -8.49 24.62
C ALA A 294 -7.68 -9.41 25.68
N LYS A 295 -6.81 -8.86 26.54
CA LYS A 295 -6.39 -9.60 27.74
C LYS A 295 -7.65 -9.88 28.55
N LYS A 296 -7.85 -11.12 29.00
CA LYS A 296 -8.84 -11.38 30.05
C LYS A 296 -8.49 -10.44 31.21
N ALA A 297 -9.48 -9.69 31.69
CA ALA A 297 -9.35 -9.07 32.99
C ALA A 297 -9.21 -10.23 33.98
N ASP A 298 -8.04 -10.34 34.60
CA ASP A 298 -7.85 -11.16 35.79
C ASP A 298 -8.57 -10.48 36.97
#